data_AF-A0A382PEX4-F1
#
_entry.id   AF-A0A382PEX4-F1
#
_cell.length_a   1.000
_cell.length_b   1.000
_cell.length_c   1.000
_cell.angle_alpha   90.00
_cell.angle_beta   90.00
_cell.angle_gamma   90.00
#
_symmetry.space_group_name_H-M   'P 1'
#
loop_
_entity.id
_entity.type
_entity.pdbx_description
1 polymer ?
#
loop_
_entity_poly.entity_id
_entity_poly.type
_entity_poly.pdbx_seq_one_letter_code
_entity_poly.pdbx_strand_id
1 'polypeptide(L)'
;MLDKSVGEIVETTKRTGAKVVGPIPLPTTRNRWTVLKSPHVDKKSREQFEIRTHKRIMEIHEPTPQTVDALMKLDLSGGVDIEIKL
;
A
#
# COMPACT_ATOMS: atom_id res chain seq x y z
N MET A 1 5.42 0.00 -7.54
CA MET A 1 4.07 -0.58 -7.61
C MET A 1 3.09 0.27 -6.83
N LEU A 2 3.22 0.36 -5.51
CA LEU A 2 2.29 1.13 -4.66
C LEU A 2 2.05 2.58 -5.16
N ASP A 3 3.10 3.36 -5.43
CA ASP A 3 2.91 4.76 -5.85
C ASP A 3 2.27 4.88 -7.25
N LYS A 4 2.46 3.86 -8.12
CA LYS A 4 1.81 3.81 -9.44
C LYS A 4 0.30 3.55 -9.28
N SER A 5 -0.05 2.54 -8.47
CA SER A 5 -1.45 2.21 -8.15
C SER A 5 -2.17 3.38 -7.50
N VAL A 6 -1.50 4.08 -6.58
CA VAL A 6 -2.02 5.31 -5.97
C VAL A 6 -2.25 6.40 -7.01
N GLY A 7 -1.33 6.58 -7.96
CA GLY A 7 -1.52 7.53 -9.06
C GLY A 7 -2.75 7.23 -9.91
N GLU A 8 -2.97 5.96 -10.26
CA GLU A 8 -4.13 5.49 -11.03
C GLU A 8 -5.46 5.70 -10.27
N ILE A 9 -5.47 5.44 -8.96
CA ILE A 9 -6.64 5.71 -8.10
C ILE A 9 -6.95 7.20 -8.08
N VAL A 10 -5.95 8.05 -7.83
CA VAL A 10 -6.13 9.51 -7.76
C VAL A 10 -6.64 10.07 -9.09
N GLU A 11 -6.15 9.57 -10.22
CA GLU A 11 -6.64 9.99 -11.54
C GLU A 11 -8.11 9.60 -11.76
N THR A 12 -8.47 8.39 -11.36
CA THR A 12 -9.84 7.87 -11.51
C THR A 12 -10.82 8.65 -10.66
N THR A 13 -10.48 8.93 -9.40
CA THR A 13 -11.33 9.71 -8.49
C THR A 13 -11.47 11.17 -8.94
N LYS A 14 -10.42 11.77 -9.53
CA LYS A 14 -10.52 13.09 -10.15
C LYS A 14 -11.46 13.10 -11.36
N ARG A 15 -11.45 12.03 -12.16
CA ARG A 15 -12.31 11.91 -13.35
C ARG A 15 -13.79 11.82 -12.99
N THR A 16 -14.13 11.21 -11.87
CA THR A 16 -15.50 11.10 -11.36
C THR A 16 -15.96 12.34 -10.58
N GLY A 17 -15.10 13.36 -10.43
CA GLY A 17 -15.44 14.65 -9.84
C GLY A 17 -15.40 14.70 -8.30
N ALA A 18 -14.93 13.64 -7.64
CA ALA A 18 -14.80 13.64 -6.19
C ALA A 18 -13.52 14.38 -5.74
N LYS A 19 -13.61 15.11 -4.63
CA LYS A 19 -12.45 15.83 -4.07
C LYS A 19 -11.61 14.86 -3.25
N VAL A 20 -10.34 14.73 -3.61
CA VAL A 20 -9.40 13.83 -2.92
C VAL A 20 -8.41 14.64 -2.13
N VAL A 21 -8.28 14.35 -0.84
CA VAL A 21 -7.10 14.72 -0.07
C VAL A 21 -6.02 13.71 -0.42
N GLY A 22 -4.92 14.22 -0.96
CA GLY A 22 -3.90 13.46 -1.65
C GLY A 22 -3.33 12.27 -0.86
N PRO A 23 -2.54 11.40 -1.52
CA PRO A 23 -2.01 10.21 -0.87
C PRO A 23 -1.00 10.59 0.22
N ILE A 24 -1.45 10.52 1.47
CA ILE A 24 -0.62 10.83 2.63
C ILE A 24 0.25 9.59 2.93
N PRO A 25 1.58 9.71 2.92
CA PRO A 25 2.46 8.61 3.26
C PRO A 25 2.44 8.38 4.77
N LEU A 26 1.99 7.19 5.17
CA LEU A 26 2.08 6.76 6.56
C LEU A 26 3.46 6.17 6.86
N PRO A 27 3.90 6.19 8.13
CA PRO A 27 5.16 5.57 8.54
C PRO A 27 5.25 4.12 8.05
N THR A 28 6.35 3.79 7.39
CA THR A 28 6.60 2.45 6.89
C THR A 28 7.00 1.55 8.04
N THR A 29 6.27 0.46 8.24
CA THR A 29 6.63 -0.56 9.25
C THR A 29 7.77 -1.41 8.70
N ARG A 30 8.86 -1.52 9.47
CA ARG A 30 10.06 -2.30 9.09
C ARG A 30 10.26 -3.45 10.07
N ASN A 31 9.85 -4.64 9.67
CA ASN A 31 10.06 -5.86 10.44
C ASN A 31 11.41 -6.46 10.04
N ARG A 32 12.33 -6.58 11.00
CA ARG A 32 13.67 -7.16 10.77
C ARG A 32 13.79 -8.47 11.52
N TRP A 33 14.35 -9.48 10.87
CA TRP A 33 14.65 -10.75 11.52
C TRP A 33 16.04 -11.22 11.14
N THR A 34 16.71 -11.79 12.14
CA THR A 34 18.06 -12.34 12.00
C THR A 34 17.98 -13.84 12.16
N VAL A 35 18.44 -14.59 11.17
CA VAL A 35 18.54 -16.06 11.25
C VAL A 35 19.99 -16.50 11.12
N LEU A 36 20.29 -17.68 11.67
CA LEU A 36 21.59 -18.31 11.46
C LEU A 36 21.64 -18.87 10.05
N LYS A 37 22.73 -18.61 9.35
CA LYS A 37 22.97 -19.17 8.01
C LYS A 37 23.32 -20.65 8.09
N SER A 38 24.12 -21.02 9.09
CA SER A 38 24.62 -22.39 9.25
C SER A 38 23.63 -23.24 10.04
N PRO A 39 23.41 -24.50 9.65
CA PRO A 39 22.60 -25.44 10.42
C PRO A 39 23.29 -25.87 11.74
N HIS A 40 24.61 -25.67 11.90
CA HIS A 40 25.33 -26.09 13.12
C HIS A 40 26.48 -25.14 13.50
N VAL A 41 26.62 -24.88 14.81
CA VAL A 41 27.76 -24.22 15.51
C VAL A 41 28.10 -22.76 15.14
N ASP A 42 27.97 -22.31 13.89
CA ASP A 42 28.47 -20.99 13.46
C ASP A 42 27.58 -19.80 13.86
N LYS A 43 27.66 -19.36 15.13
CA LYS A 43 26.85 -18.24 15.68
C LYS A 43 27.15 -16.86 15.07
N LYS A 44 28.36 -16.66 14.54
CA LYS A 44 28.80 -15.41 13.91
C LYS A 44 28.25 -15.24 12.48
N SER A 45 27.87 -16.33 11.83
CA SER A 45 27.28 -16.33 10.50
C SER A 45 25.78 -16.09 10.58
N ARG A 46 25.36 -14.83 10.39
CA ARG A 46 23.95 -14.40 10.50
C ARG A 46 23.47 -13.76 9.21
N GLU A 47 22.26 -14.06 8.81
CA GLU A 47 21.55 -13.36 7.75
C GLU A 47 20.50 -12.42 8.34
N GLN A 48 20.43 -11.23 7.78
CA GLN A 48 19.50 -10.19 8.16
C GLN A 48 18.53 -10.00 7.00
N PHE A 49 17.25 -10.22 7.28
CA PHE A 49 16.21 -9.94 6.31
C PHE A 49 15.25 -8.91 6.88
N GLU A 50 14.52 -8.27 5.99
CA GLU A 50 13.49 -7.32 6.36
C GLU A 50 12.28 -7.38 5.45
N ILE A 51 11.12 -7.13 6.04
CA ILE A 51 9.91 -6.79 5.31
C ILE A 51 9.58 -5.34 5.60
N ARG A 52 9.39 -4.56 4.54
CA ARG A 52 8.92 -3.17 4.60
C ARG A 52 7.49 -3.12 4.11
N THR A 53 6.58 -2.73 5.01
CA THR A 53 5.18 -2.51 4.66
C THR A 53 4.95 -1.02 4.50
N HIS A 54 4.77 -0.60 3.24
CA HIS A 54 4.45 0.79 2.91
C HIS A 54 2.95 1.01 2.96
N LYS A 55 2.51 2.01 3.72
CA LYS A 55 1.10 2.38 3.85
C LYS A 55 0.87 3.77 3.26
N ARG A 56 -0.29 3.93 2.62
CA ARG A 56 -0.78 5.19 2.05
C ARG A 56 -2.23 5.33 2.47
N ILE A 57 -2.62 6.52 2.91
CA ILE A 57 -4.02 6.85 3.19
C ILE A 57 -4.47 7.92 2.20
N MET A 58 -5.69 7.78 1.73
CA MET A 58 -6.37 8.75 0.87
C MET A 58 -7.75 9.00 1.47
N GLU A 59 -8.17 10.26 1.46
CA GLU A 59 -9.49 10.65 1.94
C GLU A 59 -10.27 11.25 0.77
N ILE A 60 -11.51 10.78 0.59
CA ILE A 60 -12.39 11.22 -0.49
C ILE A 60 -13.53 12.01 0.16
N HIS A 61 -13.57 13.31 -0.10
CA HIS A 61 -14.69 14.16 0.28
C HIS A 61 -15.80 14.06 -0.78
N GLU A 62 -17.04 13.90 -0.31
CA GLU A 62 -18.25 13.77 -1.13
C GLU A 62 -18.20 12.58 -2.11
N PRO A 63 -18.30 11.33 -1.61
CA PRO A 63 -18.31 10.16 -2.47
C PRO A 63 -19.59 10.11 -3.31
N THR A 64 -19.45 10.21 -4.64
CA THR A 64 -20.55 9.91 -5.56
C THR A 64 -20.68 8.39 -5.73
N PRO A 65 -21.90 7.84 -5.93
CA PRO A 65 -22.08 6.40 -6.16
C PRO A 65 -21.23 5.87 -7.31
N GLN A 66 -21.09 6.69 -8.37
CA GLN A 66 -20.25 6.40 -9.53
C GLN A 66 -18.75 6.29 -9.18
N THR A 67 -18.27 7.02 -8.17
CA THR A 67 -16.89 6.94 -7.70
C THR A 67 -16.63 5.63 -6.96
N VAL A 68 -17.56 5.17 -6.12
CA VAL A 68 -17.43 3.90 -5.38
C VAL A 68 -17.38 2.72 -6.35
N ASP A 69 -18.25 2.71 -7.35
CA ASP A 69 -18.27 1.67 -8.39
C ASP A 69 -17.01 1.66 -9.24
N ALA A 70 -16.45 2.84 -9.55
CA ALA A 70 -15.22 2.97 -10.33
C ALA A 70 -14.00 2.46 -9.54
N LEU A 71 -13.96 2.67 -8.22
CA LEU A 71 -12.90 2.19 -7.35
C LEU A 71 -12.93 0.66 -7.18
N MET A 72 -14.11 0.06 -7.07
CA MET A 72 -14.26 -1.40 -6.95
C MET A 72 -13.94 -2.14 -8.26
N LYS A 73 -14.14 -1.50 -9.41
CA LYS A 73 -13.85 -2.08 -10.73
C LYS A 73 -12.39 -1.90 -11.18
N LEU A 74 -11.57 -1.18 -10.43
CA LEU A 74 -10.19 -0.92 -10.82
C LEU A 74 -9.36 -2.21 -10.61
N ASP A 75 -8.86 -2.79 -11.69
CA ASP A 75 -7.94 -3.93 -11.64
C ASP A 75 -6.55 -3.44 -11.18
N LEU A 76 -6.31 -3.51 -9.87
CA LEU A 76 -5.03 -3.11 -9.29
C LEU A 76 -3.98 -4.20 -9.47
N SER A 77 -2.73 -3.77 -9.63
CA SER A 77 -1.58 -4.68 -9.73
C SER A 77 -1.51 -5.60 -8.51
N GLY A 78 -1.42 -6.92 -8.73
CA GLY A 78 -1.31 -7.91 -7.66
C GLY A 78 -0.20 -7.57 -6.68
N GLY A 79 -0.54 -7.46 -5.39
CA GLY A 79 0.39 -7.09 -4.32
C GLY A 79 0.11 -5.75 -3.62
N VAL A 80 -0.98 -5.07 -3.98
CA VAL A 80 -1.52 -3.92 -3.22
C VAL A 80 -2.79 -4.36 -2.51
N ASP A 81 -2.86 -4.14 -1.20
CA ASP A 81 -4.04 -4.37 -0.38
C ASP A 81 -4.79 -3.06 -0.16
N ILE A 82 -6.12 -3.08 -0.25
CA ILE A 82 -6.97 -1.89 -0.11
C ILE A 82 -8.00 -2.15 0.98
N GLU A 83 -8.05 -1.23 1.94
CA GLU A 83 -9.05 -1.20 3.00
C GLU A 83 -9.88 0.08 2.85
N ILE A 84 -11.20 -0.06 2.66
CA ILE A 84 -12.13 1.07 2.57
C ILE A 84 -12.85 1.20 3.91
N LYS A 85 -12.79 2.38 4.53
CA LYS A 85 -13.57 2.74 5.71
C LYS A 85 -14.54 3.85 5.33
N LEU A 86 -15.83 3.62 5.60
CA LEU A 86 -16.91 4.61 5.47
C LEU A 86 -17.05 5.43 6.76
#